data_AF-A0A1H9G8B6-F1
#
_entry.id   AF-A0A1H9G8B6-F1
#
_cell.length_a   1.000
_cell.length_b   1.000
_cell.length_c   1.000
_cell.angle_alpha   90.00
_cell.angle_beta   90.00
_cell.angle_gamma   90.00
#
_symmetry.space_group_name_H-M   'P 1'
#
loop_
_entity.id
_entity.type
_entity.pdbx_description
1 polymer ?
#
loop_
_entity_poly.entity_id
_entity_poly.type
_entity_poly.pdbx_seq_one_letter_code
_entity_poly.pdbx_strand_id
1 'polypeptide(L)'
;MNKCTFTGCTNNAFNTKEECALHFKKRSATYGEDFNSSFYQDLIAYIQKLAVKELPLKNYDPNVINPSNINSILHSQELNQQKKEAISKFLNELPIELADIDFPVLNNDSNSNYLRVLEKLKPIHFKNCSFRFQDTFFIQNKTISFEDCIFHSDWDMKALDSDSISQDVKFKNCEFRRNITIKSDTLNKASIQQNLFSDCNFRKKLAIERISFDLCLLFKNSDNKLTNIREIHIIECEFNNKFSLNHCEVFNFCMKDSVLNSKFEFKNNKVMNQFELNNTNYVKIVDMYESKFHSKFEIRKSIFNDFVGFEKCEFYETENTNAAQFVYATFLSFVNFRNTKFMNGLNIENINLKETPNFLNTIINPANTNRETFRIVKNSFDKSGNLISAHKFFAEEMRKYKAEVNISGKFTHKLILNFNSIFSNFGQSYLRPFFSLVIFTLIYYCLQLGYAYNVLYEIHPPYNDMFLLFSHHLNGLAKSVTPFTRFLYEGMEFLSLFFYIFNSIFIWLTIVAIKRCTQR
;
A
#
# COMPACT_ATOMS: atom_id res chain seq x y z
N MET A 1 -24.02 -45.78 26.31
CA MET A 1 -23.45 -44.79 25.35
C MET A 1 -22.43 -43.95 26.08
N ASN A 2 -21.26 -43.74 25.48
CA ASN A 2 -20.24 -42.87 26.07
C ASN A 2 -20.69 -41.41 25.98
N LYS A 3 -20.40 -40.59 26.99
CA LYS A 3 -20.65 -39.14 26.96
C LYS A 3 -19.52 -38.42 26.22
N CYS A 4 -19.84 -37.25 25.65
CA CYS A 4 -18.84 -36.37 25.06
C CYS A 4 -17.79 -35.97 26.10
N THR A 5 -16.51 -36.02 25.73
CA THR A 5 -15.37 -35.62 26.57
C THR A 5 -15.15 -34.11 26.65
N PHE A 6 -15.82 -33.32 25.79
CA PHE A 6 -15.72 -31.86 25.80
C PHE A 6 -16.31 -31.28 27.09
N THR A 7 -15.54 -30.44 27.78
CA THR A 7 -15.88 -29.88 29.10
C THR A 7 -17.23 -29.16 29.06
N GLY A 8 -18.16 -29.58 29.91
CA GLY A 8 -19.50 -28.98 30.02
C GLY A 8 -20.52 -29.50 28.99
N CYS A 9 -20.12 -30.34 28.04
CA CYS A 9 -21.04 -30.99 27.11
C CYS A 9 -21.79 -32.14 27.80
N THR A 10 -23.12 -32.20 27.58
CA THR A 10 -23.97 -33.29 28.10
C THR A 10 -24.45 -34.25 27.01
N ASN A 11 -24.05 -34.04 25.75
CA ASN A 11 -24.47 -34.87 24.62
C ASN A 11 -23.75 -36.23 24.61
N ASN A 12 -24.37 -37.21 23.98
CA ASN A 12 -23.75 -38.51 23.76
C ASN A 12 -22.62 -38.39 22.72
N ALA A 13 -21.57 -39.16 22.90
CA ALA A 13 -20.50 -39.22 21.91
C ALA A 13 -21.02 -39.84 20.61
N PHE A 14 -20.53 -39.33 19.47
CA PHE A 14 -20.96 -39.79 18.15
C PHE A 14 -20.25 -41.11 17.80
N ASN A 15 -21.00 -42.20 17.65
CA ASN A 15 -20.48 -43.54 17.37
C ASN A 15 -19.40 -43.98 18.38
N THR A 16 -18.23 -44.44 17.91
CA THR A 16 -17.09 -44.88 18.73
C THR A 16 -16.11 -43.74 19.08
N LYS A 17 -16.49 -42.48 18.84
CA LYS A 17 -15.64 -41.31 19.11
C LYS A 17 -15.76 -40.86 20.56
N GLU A 18 -14.86 -39.96 20.96
CA GLU A 18 -14.86 -39.33 22.28
C GLU A 18 -15.75 -38.07 22.32
N GLU A 19 -16.03 -37.46 21.16
CA GLU A 19 -16.77 -36.21 21.02
C GLU A 19 -18.18 -36.43 20.45
N CYS A 20 -19.15 -35.58 20.80
CA CYS A 20 -20.49 -35.56 20.16
C CYS A 20 -20.42 -34.93 18.77
N ALA A 21 -21.54 -34.94 18.02
CA ALA A 21 -21.54 -34.44 16.65
C ALA A 21 -21.22 -32.92 16.57
N LEU A 22 -21.54 -32.13 17.60
CA LEU A 22 -21.23 -30.68 17.64
C LEU A 22 -19.74 -30.38 17.81
N HIS A 23 -19.03 -31.19 18.60
CA HIS A 23 -17.64 -30.94 18.97
C HIS A 23 -16.65 -31.73 18.10
N PHE A 24 -17.14 -32.69 17.32
CA PHE A 24 -16.30 -33.56 16.51
C PHE A 24 -15.63 -32.81 15.35
N LYS A 25 -14.32 -32.56 15.49
CA LYS A 25 -13.51 -31.86 14.47
C LYS A 25 -12.99 -32.81 13.41
N LYS A 26 -13.72 -33.03 12.33
CA LYS A 26 -13.25 -33.92 11.24
C LYS A 26 -12.19 -33.23 10.37
N ARG A 27 -11.10 -33.95 10.07
CA ARG A 27 -10.02 -33.45 9.19
C ARG A 27 -10.28 -33.68 7.68
N SER A 28 -11.31 -34.44 7.29
CA SER A 28 -11.60 -34.81 5.89
C SER A 28 -12.99 -34.40 5.41
N ALA A 29 -13.17 -34.34 4.07
CA ALA A 29 -14.16 -33.52 3.37
C ALA A 29 -15.60 -34.05 3.31
N THR A 30 -15.89 -35.30 3.67
CA THR A 30 -17.26 -35.83 3.58
C THR A 30 -17.69 -36.43 4.91
N TYR A 31 -18.68 -35.82 5.54
CA TYR A 31 -19.46 -36.43 6.62
C TYR A 31 -20.48 -37.39 6.00
N GLY A 32 -20.69 -38.56 6.60
CA GLY A 32 -21.77 -39.46 6.17
C GLY A 32 -23.13 -38.90 6.58
N GLU A 33 -24.22 -39.35 5.95
CA GLU A 33 -25.58 -38.89 6.27
C GLU A 33 -25.93 -39.02 7.76
N ASP A 34 -25.48 -40.10 8.40
CA ASP A 34 -25.66 -40.35 9.83
C ASP A 34 -25.10 -39.22 10.72
N PHE A 35 -24.02 -38.58 10.28
CA PHE A 35 -23.41 -37.47 11.02
C PHE A 35 -24.27 -36.22 10.96
N ASN A 36 -24.79 -35.85 9.78
CA ASN A 36 -25.63 -34.66 9.64
C ASN A 36 -26.94 -34.79 10.42
N SER A 37 -27.54 -35.99 10.43
CA SER A 37 -28.71 -36.27 11.26
C SER A 37 -28.37 -36.16 12.76
N SER A 38 -27.26 -36.74 13.20
CA SER A 38 -26.83 -36.65 14.60
C SER A 38 -26.48 -35.21 15.02
N PHE A 39 -25.80 -34.45 14.15
CA PHE A 39 -25.49 -33.04 14.36
C PHE A 39 -26.76 -32.20 14.50
N TYR A 40 -27.73 -32.41 13.63
CA TYR A 40 -29.02 -31.72 13.66
C TYR A 40 -29.76 -31.96 14.98
N GLN A 41 -29.81 -33.21 15.46
CA GLN A 41 -30.43 -33.56 16.74
C GLN A 41 -29.67 -32.95 17.93
N ASP A 42 -28.34 -33.09 17.95
CA ASP A 42 -27.50 -32.53 19.01
C ASP A 42 -27.60 -31.00 19.08
N LEU A 43 -27.72 -30.31 17.93
CA LEU A 43 -27.86 -28.85 17.86
C LEU A 43 -29.20 -28.40 18.43
N ILE A 44 -30.30 -29.08 18.07
CA ILE A 44 -31.63 -28.77 18.62
C ILE A 44 -31.65 -28.96 20.14
N ALA A 45 -31.09 -30.07 20.64
CA ALA A 45 -30.98 -30.31 22.07
C ALA A 45 -30.14 -29.23 22.77
N TYR A 46 -29.05 -28.78 22.14
CA TYR A 46 -28.22 -27.70 22.65
C TYR A 46 -28.99 -26.36 22.75
N ILE A 47 -29.66 -25.96 21.67
CA ILE A 47 -30.47 -24.72 21.62
C ILE A 47 -31.62 -24.79 22.64
N GLN A 48 -32.31 -25.93 22.74
CA GLN A 48 -33.38 -26.13 23.71
C GLN A 48 -32.88 -25.94 25.14
N LYS A 49 -31.70 -26.51 25.48
CA LYS A 49 -31.10 -26.34 26.82
C LYS A 49 -30.79 -24.88 27.13
N LEU A 50 -30.28 -24.13 26.16
CA LEU A 50 -30.04 -22.68 26.30
C LEU A 50 -31.36 -21.92 26.51
N ALA A 51 -32.36 -22.19 25.66
CA ALA A 51 -33.66 -21.56 25.75
C ALA A 51 -34.34 -21.82 27.11
N VAL A 52 -34.27 -23.05 27.61
CA VAL A 52 -34.88 -23.43 28.89
C VAL A 52 -34.20 -22.76 30.08
N LYS A 53 -32.87 -22.56 30.02
CA LYS A 53 -32.14 -21.85 31.07
C LYS A 53 -32.62 -20.40 31.24
N GLU A 54 -33.10 -19.80 30.16
CA GLU A 54 -33.53 -18.39 30.10
C GLU A 54 -35.03 -18.21 30.38
N LEU A 55 -35.83 -19.29 30.38
CA LEU A 55 -37.27 -19.25 30.69
C LEU A 55 -37.62 -18.62 32.05
N PRO A 56 -36.91 -18.91 33.16
CA PRO A 56 -37.27 -18.35 34.47
C PRO A 56 -37.08 -16.83 34.57
N LEU A 57 -36.33 -16.23 33.65
CA LEU A 57 -35.93 -14.82 33.69
C LEU A 57 -36.91 -13.90 32.95
N LYS A 58 -37.81 -14.45 32.15
CA LYS A 58 -38.76 -13.69 31.33
C LYS A 58 -40.17 -14.23 31.59
N ASN A 59 -41.08 -13.37 32.06
CA ASN A 59 -42.47 -13.69 32.46
C ASN A 59 -43.34 -14.23 31.30
N TYR A 60 -43.04 -15.43 30.80
CA TYR A 60 -43.82 -16.10 29.76
C TYR A 60 -44.75 -17.17 30.35
N ASP A 61 -45.83 -17.49 29.62
CA ASP A 61 -46.76 -18.55 30.00
C ASP A 61 -46.09 -19.94 29.84
N PRO A 62 -45.84 -20.69 30.93
CA PRO A 62 -45.17 -21.99 30.88
C PRO A 62 -46.03 -23.08 30.19
N ASN A 63 -47.33 -22.87 30.02
CA ASN A 63 -48.18 -23.79 29.23
C ASN A 63 -47.96 -23.63 27.72
N VAL A 64 -47.44 -22.46 27.30
CA VAL A 64 -47.16 -22.12 25.91
C VAL A 64 -45.68 -22.33 25.60
N ILE A 65 -44.78 -21.78 26.41
CA ILE A 65 -43.33 -21.85 26.18
C ILE A 65 -42.73 -22.86 27.15
N ASN A 66 -42.58 -24.10 26.67
CA ASN A 66 -42.00 -25.22 27.40
C ASN A 66 -41.05 -26.03 26.51
N PRO A 67 -40.20 -26.89 27.09
CA PRO A 67 -39.21 -27.65 26.32
C PRO A 67 -39.82 -28.42 25.16
N SER A 68 -40.97 -29.10 25.34
CA SER A 68 -41.61 -29.88 24.29
C SER A 68 -42.06 -29.02 23.10
N ASN A 69 -42.71 -27.87 23.36
CA ASN A 69 -43.19 -27.01 22.28
C ASN A 69 -42.03 -26.32 21.55
N ILE A 70 -40.96 -25.93 22.26
CA ILE A 70 -39.73 -25.41 21.63
C ILE A 70 -39.15 -26.46 20.67
N ASN A 71 -39.04 -27.71 21.13
CA ASN A 71 -38.51 -28.80 20.31
C ASN A 71 -39.34 -29.02 19.03
N SER A 72 -40.67 -29.03 19.16
CA SER A 72 -41.58 -29.14 18.02
C SER A 72 -41.39 -28.01 17.01
N ILE A 73 -41.22 -26.76 17.45
CA ILE A 73 -40.91 -25.66 16.52
C ILE A 73 -39.56 -25.85 15.84
N LEU A 74 -38.50 -26.19 16.57
CA LEU A 74 -37.16 -26.36 15.98
C LEU A 74 -37.15 -27.49 14.93
N HIS A 75 -37.89 -28.58 15.17
CA HIS A 75 -38.12 -29.67 14.22
C HIS A 75 -39.12 -29.37 13.09
N SER A 76 -39.75 -28.19 13.08
CA SER A 76 -40.82 -27.85 12.13
C SER A 76 -42.05 -28.78 12.22
N GLN A 77 -42.34 -29.33 13.39
CA GLN A 77 -43.56 -30.10 13.65
C GLN A 77 -44.78 -29.17 13.77
N GLU A 78 -45.97 -29.70 13.48
CA GLU A 78 -47.22 -28.93 13.59
C GLU A 78 -47.54 -28.55 15.04
N LEU A 79 -47.77 -27.26 15.24
CA LEU A 79 -48.28 -26.65 16.46
C LEU A 79 -49.43 -25.72 16.07
N ASN A 80 -50.35 -25.48 17.00
CA ASN A 80 -51.39 -24.49 16.76
C ASN A 80 -50.75 -23.09 16.51
N GLN A 81 -51.41 -22.28 15.70
CA GLN A 81 -50.85 -21.01 15.22
C GLN A 81 -50.46 -20.06 16.37
N GLN A 82 -51.28 -20.00 17.42
CA GLN A 82 -51.04 -19.16 18.59
C GLN A 82 -49.76 -19.54 19.36
N LYS A 83 -49.51 -20.84 19.61
CA LYS A 83 -48.27 -21.31 20.24
C LYS A 83 -47.07 -21.07 19.34
N LYS A 84 -47.24 -21.28 18.03
CA LYS A 84 -46.18 -21.08 17.04
C LYS A 84 -45.68 -19.63 17.04
N GLU A 85 -46.58 -18.68 17.03
CA GLU A 85 -46.26 -17.24 17.08
C GLU A 85 -45.60 -16.84 18.39
N ALA A 86 -46.14 -17.29 19.53
CA ALA A 86 -45.60 -16.97 20.86
C ALA A 86 -44.15 -17.48 21.04
N ILE A 87 -43.88 -18.72 20.65
CA ILE A 87 -42.54 -19.31 20.77
C ILE A 87 -41.59 -18.71 19.72
N SER A 88 -42.06 -18.45 18.50
CA SER A 88 -41.23 -17.77 17.49
C SER A 88 -40.83 -16.37 17.96
N LYS A 89 -41.75 -15.64 18.59
CA LYS A 89 -41.45 -14.35 19.22
C LYS A 89 -40.41 -14.49 20.33
N PHE A 90 -40.58 -15.47 21.21
CA PHE A 90 -39.61 -15.76 22.26
C PHE A 90 -38.20 -16.07 21.72
N LEU A 91 -38.09 -16.96 20.72
CA LEU A 91 -36.80 -17.33 20.11
C LEU A 91 -36.17 -16.15 19.35
N ASN A 92 -36.99 -15.24 18.79
CA ASN A 92 -36.50 -14.03 18.12
C ASN A 92 -36.00 -12.95 19.11
N GLU A 93 -36.42 -12.99 20.37
CA GLU A 93 -36.01 -12.06 21.44
C GLU A 93 -34.90 -12.63 22.34
N LEU A 94 -34.54 -13.90 22.14
CA LEU A 94 -33.58 -14.61 22.99
C LEU A 94 -32.18 -14.54 22.38
N PRO A 95 -31.21 -13.80 22.97
CA PRO A 95 -29.83 -13.83 22.51
C PRO A 95 -29.24 -15.23 22.75
N ILE A 96 -28.90 -15.93 21.68
CA ILE A 96 -28.34 -17.28 21.74
C ILE A 96 -26.85 -17.22 21.42
N GLU A 97 -26.03 -17.63 22.39
CA GLU A 97 -24.60 -17.86 22.19
C GLU A 97 -24.35 -19.32 21.81
N LEU A 98 -23.87 -19.57 20.59
CA LEU A 98 -23.43 -20.86 20.12
C LEU A 98 -21.90 -20.90 20.17
N ALA A 99 -21.35 -21.67 21.11
CA ALA A 99 -19.93 -21.72 21.38
C ALA A 99 -19.32 -23.09 21.05
N ASP A 100 -18.09 -23.09 20.52
CA ASP A 100 -17.25 -24.27 20.33
C ASP A 100 -17.78 -25.33 19.33
N ILE A 101 -18.65 -24.96 18.39
CA ILE A 101 -19.30 -25.88 17.44
C ILE A 101 -18.55 -25.95 16.09
N ASP A 102 -18.32 -27.14 15.54
CA ASP A 102 -17.85 -27.35 14.15
C ASP A 102 -19.02 -27.65 13.21
N PHE A 103 -19.53 -26.63 12.51
CA PHE A 103 -20.63 -26.76 11.57
C PHE A 103 -20.19 -27.49 10.28
N PRO A 104 -20.81 -28.64 9.96
CA PRO A 104 -20.41 -29.47 8.82
C PRO A 104 -20.79 -28.84 7.47
N VAL A 105 -20.50 -29.57 6.38
CA VAL A 105 -21.00 -29.22 5.05
C VAL A 105 -22.49 -29.51 4.99
N LEU A 106 -23.26 -28.63 4.33
CA LEU A 106 -24.70 -28.82 4.13
C LEU A 106 -24.97 -29.97 3.16
N ASN A 107 -25.93 -30.82 3.53
CA ASN A 107 -26.53 -31.78 2.63
C ASN A 107 -27.92 -31.26 2.26
N ASN A 108 -28.01 -30.60 1.09
CA ASN A 108 -29.23 -29.90 0.63
C ASN A 108 -30.47 -30.81 0.51
N ASP A 109 -30.27 -32.12 0.36
CA ASP A 109 -31.34 -33.10 0.15
C ASP A 109 -31.89 -33.74 1.45
N SER A 110 -31.36 -33.37 2.63
CA SER A 110 -31.74 -34.03 3.88
C SER A 110 -32.76 -33.24 4.72
N ASN A 111 -33.69 -33.95 5.37
CA ASN A 111 -34.57 -33.40 6.43
C ASN A 111 -33.77 -32.86 7.64
N SER A 112 -32.45 -33.07 7.67
CA SER A 112 -31.51 -32.70 8.73
C SER A 112 -30.77 -31.38 8.44
N ASN A 113 -31.34 -30.50 7.61
CA ASN A 113 -30.74 -29.19 7.33
C ASN A 113 -30.83 -28.26 8.57
N TYR A 114 -29.71 -28.13 9.28
CA TYR A 114 -29.61 -27.31 10.50
C TYR A 114 -29.73 -25.81 10.24
N LEU A 115 -29.62 -25.32 9.00
CA LEU A 115 -29.88 -23.90 8.67
C LEU A 115 -31.30 -23.50 9.02
N ARG A 116 -32.27 -24.39 8.75
CA ARG A 116 -33.69 -24.17 9.07
C ARG A 116 -33.93 -24.00 10.57
N VAL A 117 -33.04 -24.54 11.41
CA VAL A 117 -33.08 -24.37 12.87
C VAL A 117 -32.55 -22.98 13.20
N LEU A 118 -31.39 -22.60 12.65
CA LEU A 118 -30.76 -21.31 12.90
C LEU A 118 -31.59 -20.14 12.35
N GLU A 119 -32.32 -20.33 11.25
CA GLU A 119 -33.28 -19.36 10.68
C GLU A 119 -34.38 -18.91 11.65
N LYS A 120 -34.70 -19.75 12.64
CA LYS A 120 -35.74 -19.48 13.63
C LYS A 120 -35.22 -18.66 14.81
N LEU A 121 -33.93 -18.31 14.82
CA LEU A 121 -33.24 -17.58 15.88
C LEU A 121 -32.78 -16.22 15.33
N LYS A 122 -33.02 -15.13 16.07
CA LYS A 122 -32.77 -13.76 15.57
C LYS A 122 -32.05 -12.82 16.55
N PRO A 123 -31.39 -13.31 17.59
CA PRO A 123 -29.97 -12.93 17.74
C PRO A 123 -29.11 -14.15 17.98
N ILE A 124 -28.09 -14.35 17.14
CA ILE A 124 -27.13 -15.45 17.29
C ILE A 124 -25.73 -14.88 17.39
N HIS A 125 -25.06 -15.18 18.49
CA HIS A 125 -23.64 -14.91 18.64
C HIS A 125 -22.88 -16.23 18.52
N PHE A 126 -22.06 -16.37 17.48
CA PHE A 126 -21.19 -17.54 17.32
C PHE A 126 -19.82 -17.25 17.93
N LYS A 127 -19.35 -18.11 18.82
CA LYS A 127 -18.08 -17.96 19.52
C LYS A 127 -17.20 -19.18 19.39
N ASN A 128 -15.96 -19.02 18.92
CA ASN A 128 -15.02 -20.13 18.72
C ASN A 128 -15.58 -21.27 17.85
N CYS A 129 -16.43 -20.93 16.87
CA CYS A 129 -17.08 -21.89 15.98
C CYS A 129 -16.29 -22.08 14.67
N SER A 130 -16.48 -23.21 14.01
CA SER A 130 -15.93 -23.50 12.68
C SER A 130 -17.05 -23.74 11.66
N PHE A 131 -16.90 -23.23 10.43
CA PHE A 131 -17.92 -23.29 9.39
C PHE A 131 -17.35 -23.88 8.10
N ARG A 132 -17.96 -24.96 7.58
CA ARG A 132 -17.49 -25.69 6.40
C ARG A 132 -18.42 -25.64 5.20
N PHE A 133 -19.59 -25.06 5.35
CA PHE A 133 -20.53 -24.87 4.25
C PHE A 133 -20.29 -23.54 3.53
N GLN A 134 -20.74 -23.47 2.28
CA GLN A 134 -20.87 -22.23 1.54
C GLN A 134 -22.33 -21.80 1.64
N ASP A 135 -22.61 -20.69 2.31
CA ASP A 135 -23.95 -20.11 2.29
C ASP A 135 -23.89 -18.59 2.48
N THR A 136 -24.76 -17.92 1.74
CA THR A 136 -24.99 -16.47 1.74
C THR A 136 -25.95 -16.03 2.85
N PHE A 137 -26.75 -16.95 3.40
CA PHE A 137 -27.91 -16.62 4.22
C PHE A 137 -27.58 -15.96 5.57
N PHE A 138 -26.64 -16.49 6.36
CA PHE A 138 -26.30 -15.95 7.69
C PHE A 138 -25.79 -14.50 7.65
N ILE A 139 -25.30 -14.07 6.50
CA ILE A 139 -24.61 -12.79 6.38
C ILE A 139 -25.62 -11.64 6.18
N GLN A 140 -26.83 -11.94 5.73
CA GLN A 140 -27.90 -10.97 5.55
C GLN A 140 -28.57 -10.55 6.87
N ASN A 141 -28.56 -11.42 7.88
CA ASN A 141 -29.21 -11.11 9.15
C ASN A 141 -28.32 -10.21 10.02
N LYS A 142 -28.84 -9.02 10.40
CA LYS A 142 -28.13 -8.01 11.21
C LYS A 142 -27.85 -8.45 12.64
N THR A 143 -28.57 -9.45 13.12
CA THR A 143 -28.50 -9.89 14.51
C THR A 143 -27.56 -11.07 14.73
N ILE A 144 -26.76 -11.39 13.69
CA ILE A 144 -25.78 -12.47 13.75
C ILE A 144 -24.38 -11.86 13.79
N SER A 145 -23.62 -12.23 14.82
CA SER A 145 -22.22 -11.86 14.99
C SER A 145 -21.34 -13.09 15.25
N PHE A 146 -20.06 -12.95 14.93
CA PHE A 146 -19.07 -14.02 14.99
C PHE A 146 -17.83 -13.53 15.72
N GLU A 147 -17.41 -14.26 16.74
CA GLU A 147 -16.19 -14.02 17.51
C GLU A 147 -15.30 -15.27 17.51
N ASP A 148 -14.02 -15.10 17.22
CA ASP A 148 -13.01 -16.17 17.20
C ASP A 148 -13.38 -17.36 16.28
N CYS A 149 -14.15 -17.12 15.22
CA CYS A 149 -14.65 -18.16 14.32
C CYS A 149 -13.70 -18.45 13.13
N ILE A 150 -13.78 -19.67 12.58
CA ILE A 150 -12.99 -20.11 11.41
C ILE A 150 -13.93 -20.48 10.25
N PHE A 151 -13.69 -19.88 9.08
CA PHE A 151 -14.44 -20.14 7.85
C PHE A 151 -13.58 -20.92 6.85
N HIS A 152 -13.97 -22.16 6.56
CA HIS A 152 -13.20 -23.10 5.74
C HIS A 152 -13.52 -23.05 4.23
N SER A 153 -14.65 -22.45 3.87
CA SER A 153 -15.20 -22.43 2.52
C SER A 153 -15.32 -20.99 2.00
N ASP A 154 -15.51 -20.82 0.69
CA ASP A 154 -15.77 -19.51 0.11
C ASP A 154 -17.06 -18.92 0.70
N TRP A 155 -17.10 -17.60 0.83
CA TRP A 155 -18.18 -16.92 1.52
C TRP A 155 -18.62 -15.65 0.79
N ASP A 156 -19.90 -15.57 0.47
CA ASP A 156 -20.48 -14.48 -0.31
C ASP A 156 -21.52 -13.74 0.53
N MET A 157 -21.24 -12.47 0.82
CA MET A 157 -22.13 -11.55 1.50
C MET A 157 -22.85 -10.67 0.48
N LYS A 158 -24.16 -10.64 0.59
CA LYS A 158 -25.01 -9.68 -0.12
C LYS A 158 -25.28 -8.51 0.80
N ALA A 159 -24.96 -7.30 0.36
CA ALA A 159 -25.39 -6.10 1.06
C ALA A 159 -26.90 -5.91 0.85
N LEU A 160 -27.62 -5.67 1.94
CA LEU A 160 -29.05 -5.39 1.95
C LEU A 160 -29.27 -3.98 2.50
N ASP A 161 -30.01 -3.16 1.77
CA ASP A 161 -30.51 -1.88 2.26
C ASP A 161 -31.48 -2.16 3.42
N SER A 162 -31.18 -1.63 4.59
CA SER A 162 -32.04 -1.81 5.75
C SER A 162 -31.86 -0.66 6.74
N ASP A 163 -32.95 -0.19 7.33
CA ASP A 163 -33.03 1.12 7.98
C ASP A 163 -32.31 1.24 9.34
N SER A 164 -31.85 0.14 9.95
CA SER A 164 -31.26 0.14 11.30
C SER A 164 -29.72 0.02 11.31
N ILE A 165 -29.03 0.94 11.98
CA ILE A 165 -27.57 0.95 12.07
C ILE A 165 -27.12 0.21 13.34
N SER A 166 -26.14 -0.69 13.23
CA SER A 166 -25.46 -1.30 14.37
C SER A 166 -24.01 -0.81 14.48
N GLN A 167 -23.59 -0.44 15.69
CA GLN A 167 -22.19 -0.10 15.97
C GLN A 167 -21.31 -1.32 16.27
N ASP A 168 -21.92 -2.49 16.45
CA ASP A 168 -21.19 -3.73 16.69
C ASP A 168 -20.49 -4.22 15.43
N VAL A 169 -19.46 -5.03 15.63
CA VAL A 169 -18.69 -5.63 14.54
C VAL A 169 -19.25 -7.01 14.26
N LYS A 170 -19.54 -7.30 12.99
CA LYS A 170 -20.09 -8.60 12.58
C LYS A 170 -19.08 -9.74 12.74
N PHE A 171 -17.82 -9.51 12.39
CA PHE A 171 -16.74 -10.49 12.48
C PHE A 171 -15.60 -9.94 13.35
N LYS A 172 -15.39 -10.56 14.50
CA LYS A 172 -14.33 -10.21 15.44
C LYS A 172 -13.36 -11.39 15.57
N ASN A 173 -12.06 -11.13 15.42
CA ASN A 173 -11.01 -12.12 15.56
C ASN A 173 -11.17 -13.39 14.67
N CYS A 174 -11.90 -13.30 13.56
CA CYS A 174 -12.21 -14.45 12.73
C CYS A 174 -11.09 -14.78 11.73
N GLU A 175 -11.02 -16.04 11.28
CA GLU A 175 -10.11 -16.50 10.23
C GLU A 175 -10.88 -16.98 8.99
N PHE A 176 -10.65 -16.34 7.84
CA PHE A 176 -11.17 -16.74 6.54
C PHE A 176 -10.10 -17.50 5.77
N ARG A 177 -10.29 -18.82 5.57
CA ARG A 177 -9.33 -19.69 4.86
C ARG A 177 -9.46 -19.64 3.33
N ARG A 178 -10.61 -19.18 2.86
CA ARG A 178 -11.00 -19.09 1.44
C ARG A 178 -11.44 -17.67 1.12
N ASN A 179 -12.01 -17.46 -0.08
CA ASN A 179 -12.37 -16.13 -0.51
C ASN A 179 -13.60 -15.62 0.25
N ILE A 180 -13.65 -14.32 0.47
CA ILE A 180 -14.84 -13.61 0.95
C ILE A 180 -15.18 -12.51 -0.05
N THR A 181 -16.41 -12.52 -0.54
CA THR A 181 -16.93 -11.51 -1.46
C THR A 181 -18.07 -10.77 -0.80
N ILE A 182 -18.04 -9.44 -0.80
CA ILE A 182 -19.15 -8.60 -0.37
C ILE A 182 -19.57 -7.78 -1.58
N LYS A 183 -20.77 -8.02 -2.10
CA LYS A 183 -21.24 -7.33 -3.30
C LYS A 183 -22.71 -6.91 -3.21
N SER A 184 -23.05 -5.85 -3.93
CA SER A 184 -24.44 -5.54 -4.26
C SER A 184 -24.94 -6.51 -5.33
N ASP A 185 -26.16 -7.02 -5.14
CA ASP A 185 -26.88 -7.81 -6.14
C ASP A 185 -27.46 -6.94 -7.27
N THR A 186 -27.59 -5.64 -7.04
CA THR A 186 -28.09 -4.71 -8.05
C THR A 186 -26.94 -4.03 -8.79
N LEU A 187 -27.25 -3.43 -9.94
CA LEU A 187 -26.32 -2.53 -10.64
C LEU A 187 -26.03 -1.27 -9.82
N ASN A 188 -26.86 -0.96 -8.82
CA ASN A 188 -26.66 0.16 -7.92
C ASN A 188 -25.80 -0.25 -6.73
N LYS A 189 -25.13 0.74 -6.12
CA LYS A 189 -24.41 0.52 -4.86
C LYS A 189 -25.42 0.20 -3.76
N ALA A 190 -25.12 -0.81 -2.95
CA ALA A 190 -25.89 -1.14 -1.75
C ALA A 190 -25.19 -0.60 -0.50
N SER A 191 -25.94 -0.14 0.50
CA SER A 191 -25.35 0.41 1.72
C SER A 191 -25.16 -0.65 2.79
N ILE A 192 -24.02 -0.61 3.49
CA ILE A 192 -23.76 -1.45 4.67
C ILE A 192 -23.99 -0.66 5.95
N GLN A 193 -24.77 -1.26 6.86
CA GLN A 193 -25.28 -0.61 8.07
C GLN A 193 -24.75 -1.26 9.37
N GLN A 194 -23.65 -2.02 9.28
CA GLN A 194 -22.93 -2.55 10.44
C GLN A 194 -21.42 -2.55 10.19
N ASN A 195 -20.60 -2.45 11.24
CA ASN A 195 -19.16 -2.62 11.09
C ASN A 195 -18.84 -4.07 10.73
N LEU A 196 -17.95 -4.31 9.76
CA LEU A 196 -17.77 -5.67 9.23
C LEU A 196 -16.70 -6.46 9.97
N PHE A 197 -15.46 -5.97 9.96
CA PHE A 197 -14.32 -6.76 10.43
C PHE A 197 -13.57 -6.05 11.55
N SER A 198 -13.16 -6.81 12.56
CA SER A 198 -12.23 -6.38 13.60
C SER A 198 -11.25 -7.51 13.84
N ASP A 199 -9.97 -7.25 13.57
CA ASP A 199 -8.89 -8.16 13.89
C ASP A 199 -8.96 -9.54 13.20
N CYS A 200 -9.55 -9.57 12.01
CA CYS A 200 -9.75 -10.76 11.19
C CYS A 200 -8.56 -11.04 10.27
N ASN A 201 -8.31 -12.33 10.00
CA ASN A 201 -7.28 -12.79 9.07
C ASN A 201 -7.90 -13.36 7.79
N PHE A 202 -7.33 -13.02 6.64
CA PHE A 202 -7.80 -13.46 5.33
C PHE A 202 -6.67 -14.20 4.60
N ARG A 203 -6.77 -15.53 4.49
CA ARG A 203 -5.74 -16.37 3.85
C ARG A 203 -5.78 -16.35 2.33
N LYS A 204 -6.87 -15.86 1.74
CA LYS A 204 -7.10 -15.72 0.30
C LYS A 204 -7.63 -14.31 0.00
N LYS A 205 -8.63 -14.15 -0.88
CA LYS A 205 -9.10 -12.85 -1.35
C LYS A 205 -10.27 -12.33 -0.50
N LEU A 206 -10.21 -11.06 -0.10
CA LEU A 206 -11.34 -10.24 0.33
C LEU A 206 -11.72 -9.29 -0.81
N ALA A 207 -12.87 -9.50 -1.41
CA ALA A 207 -13.41 -8.70 -2.51
C ALA A 207 -14.62 -7.90 -2.01
N ILE A 208 -14.67 -6.61 -2.32
CA ILE A 208 -15.76 -5.71 -1.97
C ILE A 208 -16.11 -4.92 -3.22
N GLU A 209 -17.34 -5.08 -3.70
CA GLU A 209 -17.75 -4.60 -5.01
C GLU A 209 -19.10 -3.87 -4.93
N ARG A 210 -19.15 -2.62 -5.43
CA ARG A 210 -20.39 -1.82 -5.49
C ARG A 210 -21.08 -1.65 -4.14
N ILE A 211 -20.31 -1.28 -3.12
CA ILE A 211 -20.81 -1.06 -1.75
C ILE A 211 -20.62 0.39 -1.32
N SER A 212 -21.62 0.97 -0.65
CA SER A 212 -21.50 2.24 0.08
C SER A 212 -21.35 2.01 1.59
N PHE A 213 -20.37 2.68 2.19
CA PHE A 213 -20.12 2.71 3.64
C PHE A 213 -20.47 4.09 4.17
N ASP A 214 -21.74 4.26 4.58
CA ASP A 214 -22.27 5.57 4.97
C ASP A 214 -21.84 5.98 6.37
N LEU A 215 -22.19 5.14 7.35
CA LEU A 215 -21.92 5.37 8.78
C LEU A 215 -21.08 4.26 9.41
N CYS A 216 -20.86 3.15 8.68
CA CYS A 216 -20.14 1.99 9.20
C CYS A 216 -18.73 1.88 8.64
N LEU A 217 -17.87 1.20 9.39
CA LEU A 217 -16.48 0.95 9.05
C LEU A 217 -16.35 -0.46 8.47
N LEU A 218 -15.57 -0.57 7.40
CA LEU A 218 -15.16 -1.86 6.88
C LEU A 218 -14.27 -2.59 7.89
N PHE A 219 -13.30 -1.88 8.47
CA PHE A 219 -12.37 -2.41 9.47
C PHE A 219 -12.39 -1.56 10.74
N LYS A 220 -12.42 -2.23 11.89
CA LYS A 220 -12.30 -1.67 13.23
C LYS A 220 -11.26 -2.47 14.02
N ASN A 221 -10.05 -2.52 13.47
CA ASN A 221 -8.93 -3.28 14.04
C ASN A 221 -8.41 -2.59 15.31
N SER A 222 -7.90 -3.40 16.24
CA SER A 222 -7.16 -2.93 17.41
C SER A 222 -5.71 -2.61 17.03
N ASP A 223 -5.09 -1.66 17.73
CA ASP A 223 -3.71 -1.25 17.44
C ASP A 223 -2.65 -2.30 17.83
N ASN A 224 -3.02 -3.25 18.69
CA ASN A 224 -2.08 -4.21 19.27
C ASN A 224 -1.98 -5.53 18.51
N LYS A 225 -2.87 -5.77 17.54
CA LYS A 225 -2.96 -7.06 16.85
C LYS A 225 -2.59 -6.92 15.39
N LEU A 226 -1.53 -7.61 14.99
CA LEU A 226 -1.14 -7.72 13.60
C LEU A 226 -2.13 -8.62 12.86
N THR A 227 -2.81 -8.08 11.85
CA THR A 227 -3.71 -8.84 10.98
C THR A 227 -3.04 -9.18 9.65
N ASN A 228 -3.33 -10.37 9.14
CA ASN A 228 -2.78 -10.88 7.88
C ASN A 228 -3.86 -10.91 6.81
N ILE A 229 -3.62 -10.21 5.70
CA ILE A 229 -4.54 -10.14 4.57
C ILE A 229 -3.79 -10.54 3.31
N ARG A 230 -4.16 -11.67 2.71
CA ARG A 230 -3.53 -12.13 1.47
C ARG A 230 -3.87 -11.18 0.31
N GLU A 231 -5.14 -10.99 -0.02
CA GLU A 231 -5.53 -10.08 -1.09
C GLU A 231 -6.75 -9.25 -0.68
N ILE A 232 -6.72 -7.94 -0.87
CA ILE A 232 -7.87 -7.05 -0.71
C ILE A 232 -8.17 -6.29 -2.01
N HIS A 233 -9.39 -6.42 -2.49
CA HIS A 233 -9.89 -5.82 -3.72
C HIS A 233 -11.14 -5.01 -3.40
N ILE A 234 -11.08 -3.69 -3.60
CA ILE A 234 -12.19 -2.77 -3.39
C ILE A 234 -12.50 -2.12 -4.73
N ILE A 235 -13.70 -2.34 -5.27
CA ILE A 235 -14.05 -1.97 -6.64
C ILE A 235 -15.42 -1.27 -6.65
N GLU A 236 -15.50 -0.11 -7.30
CA GLU A 236 -16.76 0.64 -7.45
C GLU A 236 -17.44 0.99 -6.09
N CYS A 237 -16.64 1.19 -5.04
CA CYS A 237 -17.13 1.45 -3.69
C CYS A 237 -17.17 2.93 -3.34
N GLU A 238 -17.96 3.26 -2.33
CA GLU A 238 -18.06 4.61 -1.76
C GLU A 238 -17.89 4.58 -0.24
N PHE A 239 -17.03 5.44 0.28
CA PHE A 239 -16.76 5.54 1.72
C PHE A 239 -17.11 6.95 2.19
N ASN A 240 -18.31 7.12 2.74
CA ASN A 240 -18.72 8.36 3.40
C ASN A 240 -18.23 8.42 4.85
N ASN A 241 -17.94 7.27 5.46
CA ASN A 241 -17.19 7.19 6.71
C ASN A 241 -15.69 6.88 6.47
N LYS A 242 -14.87 7.05 7.52
CA LYS A 242 -13.42 6.82 7.50
C LYS A 242 -13.10 5.39 7.05
N PHE A 243 -12.20 5.25 6.08
CA PHE A 243 -11.54 3.98 5.80
C PHE A 243 -10.27 3.90 6.66
N SER A 244 -10.15 2.89 7.52
CA SER A 244 -8.94 2.68 8.34
C SER A 244 -8.44 1.25 8.18
N LEU A 245 -7.22 1.09 7.68
CA LEU A 245 -6.55 -0.21 7.67
C LEU A 245 -5.14 0.00 8.23
N ASN A 246 -4.92 -0.38 9.48
CA ASN A 246 -3.67 -0.13 10.20
C ASN A 246 -3.12 -1.42 10.79
N HIS A 247 -1.80 -1.47 11.01
CA HIS A 247 -1.11 -2.58 11.66
C HIS A 247 -1.40 -3.94 10.97
N CYS A 248 -1.29 -3.97 9.64
CA CYS A 248 -1.58 -5.13 8.80
C CYS A 248 -0.36 -5.58 7.99
N GLU A 249 -0.21 -6.90 7.81
CA GLU A 249 0.59 -7.47 6.70
C GLU A 249 -0.35 -7.82 5.55
N VAL A 250 -0.25 -7.05 4.47
CA VAL A 250 -1.08 -7.19 3.28
C VAL A 250 -0.23 -7.70 2.12
N PHE A 251 -0.60 -8.80 1.46
CA PHE A 251 0.19 -9.24 0.31
C PHE A 251 -0.16 -8.43 -0.95
N ASN A 252 -1.44 -8.30 -1.30
CA ASN A 252 -1.91 -7.39 -2.36
C ASN A 252 -3.04 -6.47 -1.86
N PHE A 253 -2.91 -5.17 -2.13
CA PHE A 253 -3.95 -4.16 -1.95
C PHE A 253 -4.31 -3.54 -3.29
N CYS A 254 -5.59 -3.57 -3.63
CA CYS A 254 -6.11 -3.00 -4.87
C CYS A 254 -7.41 -2.23 -4.60
N MET A 255 -7.46 -0.96 -4.97
CA MET A 255 -8.66 -0.14 -4.93
C MET A 255 -8.89 0.51 -6.29
N LYS A 256 -10.09 0.31 -6.86
CA LYS A 256 -10.44 0.73 -8.23
C LYS A 256 -11.79 1.41 -8.28
N ASP A 257 -11.89 2.44 -9.11
CA ASP A 257 -13.15 3.08 -9.49
C ASP A 257 -13.99 3.51 -8.27
N SER A 258 -13.33 3.91 -7.19
CA SER A 258 -13.96 4.15 -5.88
C SER A 258 -13.85 5.61 -5.45
N VAL A 259 -14.70 6.02 -4.51
CA VAL A 259 -14.71 7.39 -3.96
C VAL A 259 -14.67 7.34 -2.44
N LEU A 260 -13.77 8.13 -1.85
CA LEU A 260 -13.62 8.27 -0.42
C LEU A 260 -13.94 9.71 -0.03
N ASN A 261 -15.14 9.90 0.50
CA ASN A 261 -15.66 11.19 0.93
C ASN A 261 -15.17 11.59 2.33
N SER A 262 -14.61 10.64 3.09
CA SER A 262 -13.98 10.84 4.40
C SER A 262 -12.51 10.41 4.41
N LYS A 263 -11.88 10.45 5.59
CA LYS A 263 -10.44 10.19 5.77
C LYS A 263 -10.10 8.76 5.33
N PHE A 264 -9.03 8.63 4.55
CA PHE A 264 -8.37 7.36 4.26
C PHE A 264 -7.12 7.23 5.15
N GLU A 265 -7.05 6.17 5.94
CA GLU A 265 -5.94 5.92 6.86
C GLU A 265 -5.32 4.53 6.59
N PHE A 266 -4.01 4.53 6.33
CA PHE A 266 -3.23 3.33 6.01
C PHE A 266 -1.86 3.36 6.72
N LYS A 267 -1.85 3.00 8.01
CA LYS A 267 -0.68 3.20 8.88
C LYS A 267 -0.03 1.90 9.35
N ASN A 268 1.28 1.94 9.54
CA ASN A 268 2.06 0.84 10.14
C ASN A 268 1.83 -0.50 9.42
N ASN A 269 1.60 -0.46 8.11
CA ASN A 269 1.33 -1.65 7.32
C ASN A 269 2.59 -2.14 6.62
N LYS A 270 2.65 -3.43 6.30
CA LYS A 270 3.61 -3.97 5.34
C LYS A 270 2.87 -4.53 4.14
N VAL A 271 3.12 -3.97 2.97
CA VAL A 271 2.60 -4.48 1.70
C VAL A 271 3.67 -5.30 1.00
N MET A 272 3.45 -6.61 0.86
CA MET A 272 4.50 -7.53 0.43
C MET A 272 4.67 -7.60 -1.08
N ASN A 273 3.59 -7.53 -1.87
CA ASN A 273 3.65 -7.73 -3.31
C ASN A 273 3.11 -6.54 -4.14
N GLN A 274 1.90 -6.04 -3.86
CA GLN A 274 1.35 -4.93 -4.65
C GLN A 274 0.45 -4.00 -3.84
N PHE A 275 0.63 -2.69 -4.04
CA PHE A 275 -0.30 -1.64 -3.66
C PHE A 275 -0.71 -0.86 -4.91
N GLU A 276 -2.00 -0.91 -5.26
CA GLU A 276 -2.56 -0.23 -6.43
C GLU A 276 -3.80 0.59 -6.07
N LEU A 277 -3.76 1.89 -6.40
CA LEU A 277 -4.92 2.77 -6.44
C LEU A 277 -5.14 3.20 -7.88
N ASN A 278 -6.32 2.94 -8.45
CA ASN A 278 -6.60 3.27 -9.84
C ASN A 278 -7.99 3.90 -9.98
N ASN A 279 -8.06 5.05 -10.66
CA ASN A 279 -9.31 5.79 -10.88
C ASN A 279 -10.11 5.99 -9.58
N THR A 280 -9.43 6.35 -8.50
CA THR A 280 -10.04 6.48 -7.17
C THR A 280 -9.86 7.91 -6.65
N ASN A 281 -10.92 8.51 -6.12
CA ASN A 281 -10.93 9.90 -5.67
C ASN A 281 -11.02 10.01 -4.15
N TYR A 282 -10.29 10.97 -3.59
CA TYR A 282 -10.18 11.22 -2.15
C TYR A 282 -10.55 12.67 -1.85
N VAL A 283 -11.67 12.87 -1.16
CA VAL A 283 -12.20 14.21 -0.85
C VAL A 283 -11.53 14.81 0.38
N LYS A 284 -11.13 13.96 1.33
CA LYS A 284 -10.50 14.34 2.60
C LYS A 284 -9.09 13.77 2.69
N ILE A 285 -8.51 13.90 3.88
CA ILE A 285 -7.14 13.52 4.19
C ILE A 285 -6.84 12.07 3.81
N VAL A 286 -5.68 11.87 3.16
CA VAL A 286 -5.04 10.57 2.96
C VAL A 286 -3.82 10.50 3.87
N ASP A 287 -3.82 9.55 4.79
CA ASP A 287 -2.84 9.44 5.86
C ASP A 287 -2.13 8.08 5.78
N MET A 288 -0.99 8.05 5.11
CA MET A 288 -0.08 6.90 5.04
C MET A 288 1.15 7.19 5.91
N TYR A 289 1.24 6.50 7.04
CA TYR A 289 2.28 6.73 8.04
C TYR A 289 3.01 5.43 8.39
N GLU A 290 4.35 5.45 8.37
CA GLU A 290 5.22 4.32 8.75
C GLU A 290 4.88 2.99 8.04
N SER A 291 4.27 3.09 6.85
CA SER A 291 3.93 1.93 6.02
C SER A 291 5.08 1.56 5.09
N LYS A 292 5.27 0.26 4.88
CA LYS A 292 6.35 -0.34 4.08
C LYS A 292 5.77 -1.01 2.85
N PHE A 293 6.30 -0.69 1.67
CA PHE A 293 5.90 -1.26 0.40
C PHE A 293 7.08 -2.04 -0.17
N HIS A 294 7.03 -3.36 -0.10
CA HIS A 294 8.16 -4.23 -0.46
C HIS A 294 8.33 -4.40 -1.96
N SER A 295 7.23 -4.31 -2.72
CA SER A 295 7.24 -4.56 -4.15
C SER A 295 6.55 -3.45 -4.95
N LYS A 296 5.52 -3.74 -5.74
CA LYS A 296 4.90 -2.76 -6.64
C LYS A 296 4.09 -1.73 -5.86
N PHE A 297 4.34 -0.44 -6.11
CA PHE A 297 3.49 0.66 -5.65
C PHE A 297 3.06 1.52 -6.85
N GLU A 298 1.76 1.64 -7.08
CA GLU A 298 1.19 2.42 -8.18
C GLU A 298 -0.07 3.18 -7.75
N ILE A 299 -0.08 4.48 -8.03
CA ILE A 299 -1.27 5.33 -7.98
C ILE A 299 -1.51 5.87 -9.39
N ARG A 300 -2.70 5.59 -9.96
CA ARG A 300 -3.03 5.93 -11.34
C ARG A 300 -4.39 6.63 -11.44
N LYS A 301 -4.45 7.74 -12.18
CA LYS A 301 -5.71 8.46 -12.49
C LYS A 301 -6.55 8.80 -11.25
N SER A 302 -5.90 9.08 -10.12
CA SER A 302 -6.55 9.37 -8.84
C SER A 302 -6.48 10.86 -8.51
N ILE A 303 -7.55 11.40 -7.93
CA ILE A 303 -7.62 12.81 -7.51
C ILE A 303 -7.66 12.88 -5.99
N PHE A 304 -6.79 13.72 -5.42
CA PHE A 304 -6.69 14.00 -3.99
C PHE A 304 -7.03 15.47 -3.75
N ASN A 305 -8.18 15.73 -3.13
CA ASN A 305 -8.69 17.09 -2.94
C ASN A 305 -8.05 17.80 -1.74
N ASP A 306 -7.63 17.03 -0.74
CA ASP A 306 -7.13 17.52 0.54
C ASP A 306 -5.71 16.97 0.80
N PHE A 307 -5.16 17.23 2.00
CA PHE A 307 -3.82 16.83 2.40
C PHE A 307 -3.54 15.34 2.18
N VAL A 308 -2.39 15.04 1.59
CA VAL A 308 -1.88 13.67 1.42
C VAL A 308 -0.54 13.52 2.13
N GLY A 309 -0.50 12.66 3.14
CA GLY A 309 0.71 12.34 3.88
C GLY A 309 1.25 10.96 3.52
N PHE A 310 2.48 10.91 3.02
CA PHE A 310 3.36 9.74 2.98
C PHE A 310 4.52 10.01 3.94
N GLU A 311 4.28 9.83 5.24
CA GLU A 311 5.25 10.17 6.27
C GLU A 311 5.96 8.93 6.79
N LYS A 312 7.30 8.97 6.81
CA LYS A 312 8.16 7.84 7.22
C LYS A 312 7.87 6.52 6.48
N CYS A 313 7.33 6.61 5.28
CA CYS A 313 7.05 5.43 4.46
C CYS A 313 8.34 4.90 3.83
N GLU A 314 8.40 3.60 3.57
CA GLU A 314 9.56 2.96 2.94
C GLU A 314 9.11 2.15 1.74
N PHE A 315 9.65 2.45 0.57
CA PHE A 315 9.40 1.78 -0.70
C PHE A 315 10.67 1.01 -1.07
N TYR A 316 10.64 -0.31 -0.92
CA TYR A 316 11.82 -1.16 -1.03
C TYR A 316 12.13 -1.57 -2.47
N GLU A 317 13.35 -2.09 -2.63
CA GLU A 317 13.89 -2.67 -3.84
C GLU A 317 13.77 -4.20 -3.78
N THR A 318 13.19 -4.80 -4.82
CA THR A 318 13.36 -6.23 -5.11
C THR A 318 13.69 -6.37 -6.59
N GLU A 319 14.32 -7.47 -6.99
CA GLU A 319 14.91 -7.67 -8.33
C GLU A 319 13.97 -7.43 -9.52
N ASN A 320 12.65 -7.34 -9.29
CA ASN A 320 11.62 -7.16 -10.32
C ASN A 320 10.71 -5.95 -10.09
N THR A 321 11.07 -4.98 -9.22
CA THR A 321 10.19 -3.83 -8.96
C THR A 321 10.55 -2.62 -9.79
N ASN A 322 9.54 -1.84 -10.13
CA ASN A 322 9.69 -0.50 -10.68
C ASN A 322 9.75 0.53 -9.53
N ALA A 323 10.22 1.74 -9.83
CA ALA A 323 10.11 2.89 -8.93
C ALA A 323 8.66 3.08 -8.45
N ALA A 324 8.46 3.70 -7.28
CA ALA A 324 7.11 4.06 -6.82
C ALA A 324 6.44 4.97 -7.86
N GLN A 325 5.33 4.53 -8.44
CA GLN A 325 4.71 5.19 -9.60
C GLN A 325 3.49 6.03 -9.19
N PHE A 326 3.48 7.29 -9.64
CA PHE A 326 2.31 8.16 -9.63
C PHE A 326 2.03 8.62 -11.05
N VAL A 327 0.96 8.11 -11.67
CA VAL A 327 0.67 8.28 -13.09
C VAL A 327 -0.67 8.97 -13.29
N TYR A 328 -0.67 10.22 -13.73
CA TYR A 328 -1.89 11.04 -13.84
C TYR A 328 -2.63 11.19 -12.51
N ALA A 329 -1.89 11.16 -11.40
CA ALA A 329 -2.41 11.51 -10.09
C ALA A 329 -2.49 13.04 -9.95
N THR A 330 -3.58 13.54 -9.40
CA THR A 330 -3.80 14.99 -9.22
C THR A 330 -3.90 15.31 -7.74
N PHE A 331 -3.01 16.16 -7.24
CA PHE A 331 -3.04 16.67 -5.86
C PHE A 331 -3.48 18.14 -5.89
N LEU A 332 -4.71 18.40 -5.43
CA LEU A 332 -5.28 19.75 -5.37
C LEU A 332 -4.89 20.50 -4.10
N SER A 333 -4.27 19.82 -3.14
CA SER A 333 -3.76 20.38 -1.89
C SER A 333 -2.33 19.86 -1.66
N PHE A 334 -1.79 20.13 -0.48
CA PHE A 334 -0.43 19.77 -0.10
C PHE A 334 -0.20 18.26 -0.02
N VAL A 335 0.91 17.80 -0.61
CA VAL A 335 1.39 16.41 -0.50
C VAL A 335 2.74 16.37 0.22
N ASN A 336 2.85 15.47 1.19
CA ASN A 336 4.00 15.36 2.09
C ASN A 336 4.69 14.01 1.94
N PHE A 337 6.00 14.02 1.67
CA PHE A 337 6.89 12.85 1.59
C PHE A 337 7.95 12.86 2.69
N ARG A 338 7.70 13.54 3.81
CA ARG A 338 8.67 13.74 4.90
C ARG A 338 9.18 12.41 5.45
N ASN A 339 10.51 12.32 5.61
CA ASN A 339 11.21 11.14 6.13
C ASN A 339 10.97 9.84 5.32
N THR A 340 10.49 9.94 4.08
CA THR A 340 10.19 8.78 3.24
C THR A 340 11.42 8.28 2.51
N LYS A 341 11.51 6.97 2.29
CA LYS A 341 12.63 6.32 1.59
C LYS A 341 12.12 5.61 0.34
N PHE A 342 12.53 6.09 -0.83
CA PHE A 342 12.28 5.47 -2.13
C PHE A 342 13.53 4.70 -2.58
N MET A 343 13.69 3.48 -2.07
CA MET A 343 14.89 2.66 -2.31
C MET A 343 15.00 2.18 -3.74
N ASN A 344 13.88 2.01 -4.44
CA ASN A 344 13.87 1.68 -5.87
C ASN A 344 13.52 2.87 -6.78
N GLY A 345 13.60 4.10 -6.26
CA GLY A 345 13.30 5.33 -7.00
C GLY A 345 11.84 5.76 -6.94
N LEU A 346 11.59 6.95 -7.50
CA LEU A 346 10.29 7.62 -7.53
C LEU A 346 9.99 8.06 -8.96
N ASN A 347 8.76 7.86 -9.42
CA ASN A 347 8.27 8.46 -10.66
C ASN A 347 7.02 9.29 -10.39
N ILE A 348 7.18 10.61 -10.51
CA ILE A 348 6.12 11.61 -10.41
C ILE A 348 6.11 12.54 -11.63
N GLU A 349 6.60 12.09 -12.80
CA GLU A 349 6.71 12.96 -13.98
C GLU A 349 5.34 13.42 -14.52
N ASN A 350 4.31 12.58 -14.36
CA ASN A 350 2.97 12.77 -14.92
C ASN A 350 1.93 13.15 -13.85
N ILE A 351 2.34 13.74 -12.73
CA ILE A 351 1.40 14.20 -11.70
C ILE A 351 0.99 15.66 -11.95
N ASN A 352 -0.21 15.99 -11.49
CA ASN A 352 -0.68 17.37 -11.44
C ASN A 352 -0.60 17.86 -9.99
N LEU A 353 0.09 18.97 -9.76
CA LEU A 353 0.29 19.57 -8.44
C LEU A 353 -0.26 21.00 -8.43
N LYS A 354 -1.20 21.29 -7.53
CA LYS A 354 -1.61 22.68 -7.26
C LYS A 354 -0.63 23.41 -6.36
N GLU A 355 -0.08 22.69 -5.38
CA GLU A 355 0.90 23.19 -4.41
C GLU A 355 2.21 22.41 -4.50
N THR A 356 3.30 22.99 -4.01
CA THR A 356 4.58 22.27 -4.00
C THR A 356 4.61 21.16 -2.96
N PRO A 357 5.05 19.94 -3.33
CA PRO A 357 5.22 18.84 -2.41
C PRO A 357 6.30 19.13 -1.37
N ASN A 358 6.31 18.40 -0.25
CA ASN A 358 7.39 18.45 0.75
C ASN A 358 8.23 17.18 0.75
N PHE A 359 9.54 17.31 0.54
CA PHE A 359 10.50 16.21 0.50
C PHE A 359 11.53 16.23 1.65
N LEU A 360 11.23 16.90 2.76
CA LEU A 360 12.18 17.02 3.87
C LEU A 360 12.61 15.63 4.37
N ASN A 361 13.93 15.40 4.43
CA ASN A 361 14.56 14.12 4.80
C ASN A 361 14.14 12.93 3.93
N THR A 362 13.68 13.17 2.69
CA THR A 362 13.39 12.08 1.75
C THR A 362 14.68 11.51 1.15
N ILE A 363 14.77 10.19 1.07
CA ILE A 363 15.84 9.48 0.35
C ILE A 363 15.25 8.94 -0.95
N ILE A 364 15.87 9.24 -2.09
CA ILE A 364 15.43 8.79 -3.42
C ILE A 364 16.59 8.12 -4.13
N ASN A 365 16.46 6.85 -4.49
CA ASN A 365 17.45 6.15 -5.30
C ASN A 365 17.44 6.68 -6.75
N PRO A 366 18.60 7.08 -7.30
CA PRO A 366 18.67 7.61 -8.65
C PRO A 366 18.53 6.57 -9.77
N ALA A 367 18.72 5.27 -9.53
CA ALA A 367 18.73 4.25 -10.59
C ALA A 367 17.47 4.31 -11.47
N ASN A 368 16.29 4.20 -10.85
CA ASN A 368 14.99 4.13 -11.54
C ASN A 368 14.16 5.43 -11.44
N THR A 369 14.80 6.55 -11.09
CA THR A 369 14.16 7.88 -11.04
C THR A 369 14.45 8.65 -12.33
N ASN A 370 13.43 9.26 -12.94
CA ASN A 370 13.59 10.04 -14.17
C ASN A 370 14.02 11.50 -13.90
N ARG A 371 14.47 12.20 -14.95
CA ARG A 371 14.90 13.60 -14.87
C ARG A 371 13.80 14.52 -14.35
N GLU A 372 12.57 14.33 -14.80
CA GLU A 372 11.45 15.19 -14.44
C GLU A 372 11.13 15.14 -12.94
N THR A 373 11.19 13.94 -12.36
CA THR A 373 11.04 13.74 -10.92
C THR A 373 12.08 14.52 -10.15
N PHE A 374 13.36 14.48 -10.55
CA PHE A 374 14.39 15.27 -9.90
C PHE A 374 14.17 16.78 -10.04
N ARG A 375 13.65 17.23 -11.18
CA ARG A 375 13.30 18.64 -11.42
C ARG A 375 12.17 19.09 -10.47
N ILE A 376 11.14 18.26 -10.28
CA ILE A 376 10.04 18.54 -9.35
C ILE A 376 10.55 18.60 -7.89
N VAL A 377 11.36 17.63 -7.47
CA VAL A 377 11.94 17.57 -6.11
C VAL A 377 12.84 18.77 -5.84
N LYS A 378 13.72 19.11 -6.78
CA LYS A 378 14.56 20.32 -6.71
C LYS A 378 13.72 21.58 -6.53
N ASN A 379 12.71 21.78 -7.39
CA ASN A 379 11.85 22.96 -7.34
C ASN A 379 11.11 23.08 -5.98
N SER A 380 10.70 21.95 -5.39
CA SER A 380 10.14 21.93 -4.04
C SER A 380 11.12 22.50 -3.00
N PHE A 381 12.39 22.07 -3.03
CA PHE A 381 13.40 22.57 -2.11
C PHE A 381 13.74 24.05 -2.36
N ASP A 382 13.87 24.47 -3.63
CA ASP A 382 14.10 25.87 -4.01
C ASP A 382 13.00 26.78 -3.43
N LYS A 383 11.72 26.40 -3.57
CA LYS A 383 10.60 27.19 -3.01
C LYS A 383 10.57 27.22 -1.49
N SER A 384 11.06 26.16 -0.83
CA SER A 384 11.18 26.12 0.63
C SER A 384 12.41 26.86 1.18
N GLY A 385 13.29 27.37 0.31
CA GLY A 385 14.54 28.01 0.70
C GLY A 385 15.67 27.04 1.08
N ASN A 386 15.49 25.73 0.89
CA ASN A 386 16.52 24.73 1.21
C ASN A 386 17.47 24.52 0.02
N LEU A 387 18.37 25.47 -0.18
CA LEU A 387 19.27 25.52 -1.35
C LEU A 387 20.25 24.34 -1.41
N ILE A 388 20.70 23.83 -0.25
CA ILE A 388 21.61 22.69 -0.19
C ILE A 388 20.96 21.44 -0.79
N SER A 389 19.72 21.15 -0.39
CA SER A 389 18.98 19.98 -0.89
C SER A 389 18.60 20.17 -2.35
N ALA A 390 18.18 21.39 -2.74
CA ALA A 390 17.88 21.71 -4.13
C ALA A 390 19.11 21.47 -5.04
N HIS A 391 20.30 21.92 -4.63
CA HIS A 391 21.53 21.69 -5.38
C HIS A 391 21.89 20.21 -5.53
N LYS A 392 21.67 19.40 -4.48
CA LYS A 392 21.86 17.95 -4.56
C LYS A 392 20.98 17.34 -5.66
N PHE A 393 19.69 17.66 -5.67
CA PHE A 393 18.76 17.12 -6.67
C PHE A 393 18.96 17.72 -8.07
N PHE A 394 19.47 18.95 -8.19
CA PHE A 394 19.95 19.50 -9.46
C PHE A 394 21.08 18.67 -10.06
N ALA A 395 22.03 18.20 -9.25
CA ALA A 395 23.11 17.35 -9.76
C ALA A 395 22.58 16.00 -10.27
N GLU A 396 21.57 15.42 -9.60
CA GLU A 396 20.90 14.19 -10.09
C GLU A 396 20.12 14.44 -11.38
N GLU A 397 19.39 15.56 -11.48
CA GLU A 397 18.72 16.01 -12.71
C GLU A 397 19.71 16.07 -13.88
N MET A 398 20.88 16.69 -13.67
CA MET A 398 21.93 16.81 -14.69
C MET A 398 22.59 15.47 -15.05
N ARG A 399 22.73 14.53 -14.10
CA ARG A 399 23.23 13.18 -14.40
C ARG A 399 22.28 12.42 -15.31
N LYS A 400 20.96 12.50 -15.05
CA LYS A 400 19.94 11.90 -15.93
C LYS A 400 19.91 12.57 -17.30
N TYR A 401 19.98 13.90 -17.33
CA TYR A 401 20.08 14.63 -18.59
C TYR A 401 21.32 14.24 -19.41
N LYS A 402 22.47 14.07 -18.76
CA LYS A 402 23.70 13.58 -19.41
C LYS A 402 23.51 12.19 -20.02
N ALA A 403 22.87 11.27 -19.30
CA ALA A 403 22.60 9.92 -19.80
C ALA A 403 21.70 9.96 -21.06
N GLU A 404 20.63 10.77 -21.05
CA GLU A 404 19.75 10.98 -22.20
C GLU A 404 20.50 11.56 -23.41
N VAL A 405 21.29 12.62 -23.20
CA VAL A 405 22.08 13.29 -24.25
C VAL A 405 23.18 12.38 -24.80
N ASN A 406 23.75 11.49 -24.00
CA ASN A 406 24.75 10.54 -24.47
C ASN A 406 24.20 9.57 -25.52
N ILE A 407 22.92 9.20 -25.41
CA ILE A 407 22.24 8.28 -26.34
C ILE A 407 21.93 9.00 -27.67
N SER A 408 21.25 10.15 -27.63
CA SER A 408 20.66 10.77 -28.83
C SER A 408 21.06 12.23 -29.09
N GLY A 409 21.92 12.81 -28.25
CA GLY A 409 22.23 14.24 -28.27
C GLY A 409 23.36 14.67 -29.20
N LYS A 410 23.43 15.97 -29.47
CA LYS A 410 24.49 16.62 -30.26
C LYS A 410 25.85 16.57 -29.53
N PHE A 411 26.93 16.49 -30.31
CA PHE A 411 28.31 16.43 -29.79
C PHE A 411 28.66 17.60 -28.86
N THR A 412 28.24 18.83 -29.19
CA THR A 412 28.52 20.02 -28.36
C THR A 412 27.90 19.91 -26.96
N HIS A 413 26.66 19.42 -26.85
CA HIS A 413 26.02 19.19 -25.55
C HIS A 413 26.71 18.09 -24.76
N LYS A 414 27.11 16.99 -25.43
CA LYS A 414 27.90 15.92 -24.80
C LYS A 414 29.20 16.47 -24.20
N LEU A 415 29.92 17.31 -24.94
CA LEU A 415 31.17 17.94 -24.47
C LEU A 415 30.93 18.80 -23.23
N ILE A 416 29.93 19.69 -23.25
CA ILE A 416 29.62 20.59 -22.13
C ILE A 416 29.22 19.81 -20.87
N LEU A 417 28.39 18.77 -21.01
CA LEU A 417 27.94 17.94 -19.89
C LEU A 417 29.07 17.06 -19.35
N ASN A 418 29.93 16.52 -20.21
CA ASN A 418 31.12 15.78 -19.80
C ASN A 418 32.08 16.68 -19.03
N PHE A 419 32.37 17.87 -19.54
CA PHE A 419 33.23 18.84 -18.89
C PHE A 419 32.71 19.19 -17.49
N ASN A 420 31.44 19.58 -17.35
CA ASN A 420 30.84 19.88 -16.05
C ASN A 420 30.82 18.67 -15.10
N SER A 421 30.54 17.48 -15.63
CA SER A 421 30.52 16.24 -14.85
C SER A 421 31.91 15.89 -14.28
N ILE A 422 32.96 16.01 -15.10
CA ILE A 422 34.34 15.70 -14.72
C ILE A 422 34.85 16.73 -13.71
N PHE A 423 34.81 18.00 -14.10
CA PHE A 423 35.53 19.05 -13.38
C PHE A 423 34.78 19.63 -12.20
N SER A 424 33.45 19.52 -12.10
CA SER A 424 32.69 20.08 -10.97
C SER A 424 31.67 19.14 -10.34
N ASN A 425 31.47 17.93 -10.88
CA ASN A 425 30.35 17.05 -10.53
C ASN A 425 29.01 17.80 -10.55
N PHE A 426 28.80 18.60 -11.60
CA PHE A 426 27.64 19.51 -11.73
C PHE A 426 27.53 20.56 -10.60
N GLY A 427 28.67 21.00 -10.08
CA GLY A 427 28.76 22.00 -9.00
C GLY A 427 28.67 21.43 -7.59
N GLN A 428 28.70 20.11 -7.42
CA GLN A 428 28.73 19.44 -6.10
C GLN A 428 30.15 19.38 -5.49
N SER A 429 31.19 19.63 -6.28
CA SER A 429 32.57 19.63 -5.79
C SER A 429 33.30 20.89 -6.22
N TYR A 430 33.70 21.70 -5.25
CA TYR A 430 34.55 22.87 -5.47
C TYR A 430 36.04 22.53 -5.48
N LEU A 431 36.44 21.40 -4.88
CA LEU A 431 37.84 20.94 -4.87
C LEU A 431 38.30 20.45 -6.24
N ARG A 432 37.44 19.75 -7.00
CA ARG A 432 37.76 19.29 -8.36
C ARG A 432 38.19 20.42 -9.32
N PRO A 433 37.42 21.51 -9.48
CA PRO A 433 37.83 22.58 -10.38
C PRO A 433 39.06 23.33 -9.84
N PHE A 434 39.19 23.48 -8.51
CA PHE A 434 40.36 24.08 -7.89
C PHE A 434 41.65 23.29 -8.14
N PHE A 435 41.66 21.98 -7.93
CA PHE A 435 42.84 21.15 -8.23
C PHE A 435 43.14 21.12 -9.74
N SER A 436 42.10 21.14 -10.58
CA SER A 436 42.29 21.22 -12.03
C SER A 436 42.97 22.53 -12.45
N LEU A 437 42.61 23.65 -11.81
CA LEU A 437 43.30 24.94 -11.97
C LEU A 437 44.79 24.84 -11.59
N VAL A 438 45.11 24.24 -10.44
CA VAL A 438 46.51 24.06 -9.99
C VAL A 438 47.29 23.19 -10.97
N ILE A 439 46.74 22.05 -11.39
CA ILE A 439 47.39 21.14 -12.34
C ILE A 439 47.60 21.81 -13.69
N PHE A 440 46.59 22.48 -14.24
CA PHE A 440 46.73 23.20 -15.51
C PHE A 440 47.78 24.32 -15.44
N THR A 441 47.84 25.01 -14.31
CA THR A 441 48.86 26.06 -14.08
C THR A 441 50.26 25.46 -14.01
N LEU A 442 50.43 24.31 -13.34
CA LEU A 442 51.72 23.61 -13.29
C LEU A 442 52.15 23.10 -14.67
N ILE A 443 51.24 22.49 -15.43
CA ILE A 443 51.52 22.03 -16.80
C ILE A 443 51.94 23.21 -17.68
N TYR A 444 51.21 24.33 -17.61
CA TYR A 444 51.55 25.52 -18.37
C TYR A 444 52.94 26.06 -18.01
N TYR A 445 53.28 26.11 -16.73
CA TYR A 445 54.61 26.51 -16.26
C TYR A 445 55.71 25.57 -16.78
N CYS A 446 55.49 24.24 -16.73
CA CYS A 446 56.43 23.27 -17.28
C CYS A 446 56.62 23.44 -18.80
N LEU A 447 55.55 23.73 -19.55
CA LEU A 447 55.62 24.00 -20.98
C LEU A 447 56.41 25.28 -21.27
N GLN A 448 56.25 26.32 -20.44
CA GLN A 448 57.06 27.54 -20.54
C GLN A 448 58.55 27.26 -20.33
N LEU A 449 58.91 26.46 -19.33
CA LEU A 449 60.30 26.04 -19.13
C LEU A 449 60.82 25.20 -20.30
N GLY A 450 60.03 24.23 -20.78
CA GLY A 450 60.41 23.39 -21.92
C GLY A 450 60.65 24.18 -23.20
N TYR A 451 59.89 25.26 -23.42
CA TYR A 451 60.12 26.19 -24.52
C TYR A 451 61.35 27.06 -24.30
N ALA A 452 61.50 27.65 -23.11
CA ALA A 452 62.64 28.51 -22.77
C ALA A 452 64.00 27.77 -22.86
N TYR A 453 64.03 26.48 -22.53
CA TYR A 453 65.21 25.63 -22.64
C TYR A 453 65.31 24.88 -23.97
N ASN A 454 64.45 25.17 -24.96
CA ASN A 454 64.40 24.53 -26.28
C ASN A 454 64.19 22.99 -26.27
N VAL A 455 63.89 22.40 -25.12
CA VAL A 455 63.71 20.95 -24.92
C VAL A 455 62.62 20.41 -25.84
N LEU A 456 61.55 21.17 -26.08
CA LEU A 456 60.43 20.74 -26.93
C LEU A 456 60.84 20.51 -28.40
N TYR A 457 61.78 21.30 -28.92
CA TYR A 457 62.26 21.20 -30.30
C TYR A 457 63.41 20.19 -30.46
N GLU A 458 64.00 19.74 -29.36
CA GLU A 458 65.05 18.71 -29.37
C GLU A 458 64.48 17.28 -29.40
N ILE A 459 63.23 17.07 -29.00
CA ILE A 459 62.61 15.73 -28.89
C ILE A 459 62.50 15.03 -30.25
N HIS A 460 62.14 15.75 -31.33
CA HIS A 460 62.10 15.16 -32.66
C HIS A 460 62.31 16.19 -33.79
N PRO A 461 63.57 16.43 -34.19
CA PRO A 461 63.95 17.46 -35.17
C PRO A 461 63.22 17.47 -36.53
N PRO A 462 62.87 16.33 -37.16
CA PRO A 462 62.24 16.30 -38.48
C PRO A 462 60.87 16.99 -38.57
N TYR A 463 60.18 17.18 -37.44
CA TYR A 463 58.86 17.82 -37.42
C TYR A 463 58.89 19.30 -37.06
N ASN A 464 60.05 19.84 -36.68
CA ASN A 464 60.17 21.21 -36.18
C ASN A 464 59.67 22.26 -37.18
N ASP A 465 60.01 22.12 -38.47
CA ASP A 465 59.59 23.04 -39.53
C ASP A 465 58.06 23.06 -39.71
N MET A 466 57.43 21.88 -39.62
CA MET A 466 55.98 21.74 -39.68
C MET A 466 55.31 22.39 -38.46
N PHE A 467 55.84 22.14 -37.26
CA PHE A 467 55.33 22.74 -36.03
C PHE A 467 55.50 24.26 -36.01
N LEU A 468 56.60 24.79 -36.53
CA LEU A 468 56.83 26.22 -36.63
C LEU A 468 55.82 26.92 -37.53
N LEU A 469 55.55 26.36 -38.72
CA LEU A 469 54.54 26.91 -39.64
C LEU A 469 53.14 26.92 -39.01
N PHE A 470 52.76 25.81 -38.37
CA PHE A 470 51.47 25.67 -37.71
C PHE A 470 51.34 26.59 -36.49
N SER A 471 52.36 26.65 -35.64
CA SER A 471 52.41 27.51 -34.45
C SER A 471 52.36 28.98 -34.83
N HIS A 472 53.06 29.41 -35.88
CA HIS A 472 53.02 30.79 -36.35
C HIS A 472 51.60 31.22 -36.73
N HIS A 473 50.88 30.37 -37.47
CA HIS A 473 49.49 30.66 -37.83
C HIS A 473 48.57 30.75 -36.62
N LEU A 474 48.65 29.78 -35.70
CA LEU A 474 47.84 29.77 -34.48
C LEU A 474 48.16 30.93 -33.53
N ASN A 475 49.45 31.29 -33.39
CA ASN A 475 49.89 32.43 -32.59
C ASN A 475 49.39 33.76 -33.18
N GLY A 476 49.40 33.88 -34.50
CA GLY A 476 48.78 35.02 -35.20
C GLY A 476 47.29 35.15 -34.89
N LEU A 477 46.55 34.03 -34.91
CA LEU A 477 45.14 34.00 -34.49
C LEU A 477 44.98 34.40 -33.02
N ALA A 478 45.81 33.89 -32.12
CA ALA A 478 45.71 34.21 -30.69
C ALA A 478 45.95 35.69 -30.40
N LYS A 479 46.91 36.32 -31.10
CA LYS A 479 47.19 37.77 -31.00
C LYS A 479 46.02 38.64 -31.45
N SER A 480 45.09 38.11 -32.25
CA SER A 480 43.88 38.85 -32.66
C SER A 480 42.83 38.94 -31.55
N VAL A 481 42.95 38.15 -30.48
CA VAL A 481 42.00 38.13 -29.35
C VAL A 481 42.37 39.23 -28.35
N THR A 482 41.90 40.45 -28.63
CA THR A 482 42.27 41.71 -27.95
C THR A 482 42.30 41.71 -26.42
N PRO A 483 41.37 41.06 -25.67
CA PRO A 483 41.41 41.06 -24.21
C PRO A 483 42.62 40.33 -23.60
N PHE A 484 43.23 39.40 -24.35
CA PHE A 484 44.27 38.50 -23.83
C PHE A 484 45.68 38.86 -24.31
N THR A 485 45.82 39.71 -25.32
CA THR A 485 47.09 39.99 -26.02
C THR A 485 48.26 40.34 -25.10
N ARG A 486 48.01 41.12 -24.04
CA ARG A 486 49.02 41.54 -23.06
C ARG A 486 49.47 40.44 -22.10
N PHE A 487 48.72 39.33 -22.03
CA PHE A 487 48.99 38.21 -21.13
C PHE A 487 49.61 37.02 -21.88
N LEU A 488 49.65 37.03 -23.21
CA LEU A 488 50.17 35.91 -24.00
C LEU A 488 51.70 35.84 -23.91
N TYR A 489 52.24 34.63 -23.79
CA TYR A 489 53.68 34.40 -23.79
C TYR A 489 54.20 34.43 -25.23
N GLU A 490 55.24 35.23 -25.49
CA GLU A 490 55.80 35.43 -26.83
C GLU A 490 56.31 34.10 -27.42
N GLY A 491 55.91 33.79 -28.65
CA GLY A 491 56.22 32.53 -29.32
C GLY A 491 55.32 31.34 -28.95
N MET A 492 54.51 31.44 -27.90
CA MET A 492 53.53 30.43 -27.47
C MET A 492 52.12 31.01 -27.30
N GLU A 493 51.80 32.06 -28.05
CA GLU A 493 50.62 32.88 -27.80
C GLU A 493 49.30 32.10 -27.83
N PHE A 494 49.17 31.14 -28.76
CA PHE A 494 48.00 30.26 -28.83
C PHE A 494 47.86 29.35 -27.62
N LEU A 495 48.97 28.74 -27.19
CA LEU A 495 49.00 27.86 -26.05
C LEU A 495 48.68 28.62 -24.76
N SER A 496 49.28 29.82 -24.59
CA SER A 496 48.94 30.74 -23.51
C SER A 496 47.45 31.06 -23.47
N LEU A 497 46.87 31.45 -24.61
CA LEU A 497 45.45 31.76 -24.71
C LEU A 497 44.57 30.57 -24.30
N PHE A 498 44.91 29.37 -24.77
CA PHE A 498 44.21 28.13 -24.40
C PHE A 498 44.22 27.91 -22.88
N PHE A 499 45.38 27.99 -22.23
CA PHE A 499 45.48 27.82 -20.77
C PHE A 499 44.72 28.91 -20.01
N TYR A 500 44.74 30.17 -20.46
CA TYR A 500 43.98 31.25 -19.82
C TYR A 500 42.46 31.02 -19.89
N ILE A 501 41.96 30.51 -21.02
CA ILE A 501 40.53 30.16 -21.16
C ILE A 501 40.15 29.07 -20.15
N PHE A 502 40.91 27.98 -20.09
CA PHE A 502 40.62 26.88 -19.15
C PHE A 502 40.75 27.31 -17.69
N ASN A 503 41.77 28.09 -17.34
CA ASN A 503 41.94 28.63 -15.99
C ASN A 503 40.74 29.52 -15.61
N SER A 504 40.26 30.37 -16.52
CA SER A 504 39.07 31.20 -16.30
C SER A 504 37.82 30.34 -16.05
N ILE A 505 37.65 29.27 -16.83
CA ILE A 505 36.55 28.30 -16.63
C ILE A 505 36.66 27.61 -15.27
N PHE A 506 37.84 27.15 -14.86
CA PHE A 506 38.03 26.50 -13.56
C PHE A 506 37.82 27.44 -12.37
N ILE A 507 38.27 28.70 -12.48
CA ILE A 507 37.98 29.74 -11.49
C ILE A 507 36.46 29.92 -11.36
N TRP A 508 35.77 30.09 -12.49
CA TRP A 508 34.32 30.24 -12.50
C TRP A 508 33.59 29.03 -11.89
N LEU A 509 33.96 27.81 -12.27
CA LEU A 509 33.39 26.58 -11.70
C LEU A 509 33.64 26.47 -10.20
N THR A 510 34.82 26.88 -9.73
CA THR A 510 35.15 26.91 -8.30
C THR A 510 34.26 27.89 -7.55
N ILE A 511 34.12 29.13 -8.05
CA ILE A 511 33.27 30.16 -7.44
C ILE A 511 31.81 29.69 -7.38
N VAL A 512 31.28 29.13 -8.47
CA VAL A 512 29.90 28.63 -8.54
C VAL A 512 29.70 27.48 -7.55
N ALA A 513 30.63 26.52 -7.48
CA ALA A 513 30.54 25.41 -6.55
C ALA A 513 30.61 25.87 -5.08
N ILE A 514 31.51 26.80 -4.75
CA ILE A 514 31.59 27.40 -3.41
C ILE A 514 30.27 28.08 -3.06
N LYS A 515 29.77 28.96 -3.92
CA LYS A 515 28.49 29.66 -3.71
C LYS A 515 27.36 28.67 -3.44
N ARG A 516 27.30 27.57 -4.19
CA ARG A 516 26.28 26.52 -4.01
C ARG A 516 26.41 25.72 -2.71
N CYS A 517 27.64 25.55 -2.20
CA CYS A 517 27.89 24.87 -0.94
C CYS A 517 27.70 25.77 0.28
N THR A 518 27.88 27.09 0.15
CA THR A 518 27.83 28.03 1.27
C THR A 518 26.48 28.75 1.43
N GLN A 519 25.66 28.81 0.38
CA GLN A 519 24.31 29.36 0.48
C GLN A 519 23.42 28.43 1.30
N ARG A 520 23.01 28.91 2.48
CA ARG A 520 22.07 28.26 3.39
C ARG A 520 20.67 28.80 3.20
#